data_AF-A0A9D8ITS0-F1
#
_entry.id   AF-A0A9D8ITS0-F1
#
_cell.length_a   1.000
_cell.length_b   1.000
_cell.length_c   1.000
_cell.angle_alpha   90.00
_cell.angle_beta   90.00
_cell.angle_gamma   90.00
#
_symmetry.space_group_name_H-M   'P 1'
#
loop_
_entity.id
_entity.type
_entity.pdbx_description
1 polymer ?
#
loop_
_entity_poly.entity_id
_entity_poly.type
_entity_poly.pdbx_seq_one_letter_code
_entity_poly.pdbx_strand_id
1 'polypeptide(L)'
;MNRILYMVILMNALPLQYKYECCRWVGRLALIWLFLIAASVGNILYAGDTPMRTVEEFKRLVDRNDLVGLCRLMAETDGSGPLKTSSYEQVQLSFGNLVQMWGGNSFSYVSERFGSGNPQRATVITRVSRHGQEVKFTLTKIESDWFIVDIEIFFK
;
A
#
# COMPACT_ATOMS: atom_id res chain seq x y z
N MET A 1 -11.14 -36.01 -36.16
CA MET A 1 -12.02 -36.72 -35.20
C MET A 1 -12.21 -35.86 -33.96
N ASN A 2 -13.43 -35.41 -33.69
CA ASN A 2 -13.78 -34.42 -32.66
C ASN A 2 -13.48 -34.95 -31.24
N ARG A 3 -12.46 -34.40 -30.57
CA ARG A 3 -12.11 -34.74 -29.18
C ARG A 3 -13.27 -34.52 -28.20
N ILE A 4 -14.12 -33.54 -28.49
CA ILE A 4 -15.34 -33.23 -27.72
C ILE A 4 -16.36 -34.38 -27.83
N LEU A 5 -16.54 -34.96 -29.03
CA LEU A 5 -17.48 -36.07 -29.25
C LEU A 5 -17.04 -37.33 -28.49
N TYR A 6 -15.73 -37.59 -28.43
CA TYR A 6 -15.17 -38.72 -27.68
C TYR A 6 -15.38 -38.55 -26.16
N MET A 7 -15.21 -37.34 -25.63
CA MET A 7 -15.50 -37.04 -24.22
C MET A 7 -16.97 -37.23 -23.87
N VAL A 8 -17.89 -36.83 -24.75
CA VAL A 8 -19.34 -36.98 -24.51
C VAL A 8 -19.76 -38.45 -24.50
N ILE A 9 -19.23 -39.27 -25.43
CA ILE A 9 -19.50 -40.72 -25.46
C ILE A 9 -18.95 -41.41 -24.21
N LEU A 10 -17.73 -41.06 -23.80
CA LEU A 10 -17.10 -41.60 -22.59
C LEU A 10 -17.88 -41.22 -21.31
N MET A 11 -18.38 -39.98 -21.22
CA MET A 11 -19.24 -39.55 -20.12
C MET A 11 -20.61 -40.22 -20.13
N ASN A 12 -21.11 -40.67 -21.28
CA ASN A 12 -22.40 -41.35 -21.36
C ASN A 12 -22.34 -42.82 -20.91
N ALA A 13 -21.19 -43.47 -21.11
CA ALA A 13 -20.94 -44.88 -20.77
C ALA A 13 -20.70 -45.14 -19.27
N LEU A 14 -20.50 -44.10 -18.44
CA LEU A 14 -20.28 -44.27 -17.00
C LEU A 14 -21.61 -44.47 -16.23
N PRO A 15 -21.64 -45.34 -15.20
CA PRO A 15 -22.79 -45.47 -14.31
C PRO A 15 -23.14 -44.14 -13.65
N LEU A 16 -24.43 -43.86 -13.45
CA LEU A 16 -24.94 -42.58 -12.93
C LEU A 16 -24.24 -42.11 -11.63
N GLN A 17 -23.86 -43.07 -10.78
CA GLN A 17 -23.15 -42.84 -9.53
C GLN A 17 -21.79 -42.14 -9.74
N TYR A 18 -21.01 -42.57 -10.74
CA TYR A 18 -19.70 -41.97 -11.04
C TYR A 18 -19.82 -40.59 -11.69
N LYS A 19 -20.90 -40.33 -12.45
CA LYS A 19 -21.17 -38.99 -13.00
C LYS A 19 -21.43 -37.99 -11.89
N TYR A 20 -22.24 -38.39 -10.89
CA TYR A 20 -22.54 -37.54 -9.74
C TYR A 20 -21.30 -37.25 -8.89
N GLU A 21 -20.46 -38.25 -8.64
CA GLU A 21 -19.20 -38.08 -7.92
C GLU A 21 -18.23 -37.15 -8.68
N CYS A 22 -18.09 -37.32 -9.99
CA CYS A 22 -17.24 -36.48 -10.82
C CYS A 22 -17.73 -35.02 -10.84
N CYS A 23 -19.05 -34.79 -11.00
CA CYS A 23 -19.65 -33.46 -10.90
C CYS A 23 -19.45 -32.84 -9.51
N ARG A 24 -19.50 -33.63 -8.43
CA ARG A 24 -19.25 -33.17 -7.06
C ARG A 24 -17.79 -32.74 -6.85
N TRP A 25 -16.83 -33.47 -7.42
CA TRP A 25 -15.42 -33.11 -7.37
C TRP A 25 -15.12 -31.85 -8.18
N VAL A 26 -15.66 -31.74 -9.39
CA VAL A 26 -15.50 -30.55 -10.24
C VAL A 26 -16.14 -29.32 -9.57
N GLY A 27 -17.33 -29.47 -8.98
CA GLY A 27 -17.97 -28.39 -8.23
C GLY A 27 -17.16 -27.94 -6.99
N ARG A 28 -16.57 -28.88 -6.25
CA ARG A 28 -15.68 -28.56 -5.12
C ARG A 28 -14.41 -27.84 -5.56
N LEU A 29 -13.79 -28.27 -6.65
CA LEU A 29 -12.59 -27.62 -7.20
C LEU A 29 -12.89 -26.20 -7.69
N ALA A 30 -14.06 -25.99 -8.32
CA ALA A 30 -14.51 -24.66 -8.75
C ALA A 30 -14.77 -23.72 -7.56
N LEU A 31 -15.36 -24.23 -6.47
CA LEU A 31 -15.56 -23.47 -5.24
C LEU A 31 -14.22 -23.08 -4.59
N ILE A 32 -13.25 -24.00 -4.52
CA ILE A 32 -11.91 -23.70 -3.98
C ILE A 32 -11.23 -22.60 -4.82
N TRP A 33 -11.32 -22.68 -6.14
CA TRP A 33 -10.78 -21.64 -7.03
C TRP A 33 -11.46 -20.27 -6.84
N LEU A 34 -12.78 -20.23 -6.68
CA LEU A 34 -13.51 -19.00 -6.39
C LEU A 34 -13.12 -18.39 -5.04
N PHE A 35 -12.91 -19.22 -4.01
CA PHE A 35 -12.42 -18.77 -2.71
C PHE A 35 -10.98 -18.24 -2.79
N LEU A 36 -10.10 -18.87 -3.55
CA LEU A 36 -8.72 -18.39 -3.74
C LEU A 36 -8.68 -17.06 -4.49
N ILE A 37 -9.53 -16.88 -5.51
CA ILE A 37 -9.65 -15.60 -6.23
C ILE A 37 -10.22 -14.54 -5.29
N ALA A 38 -11.30 -14.82 -4.56
CA ALA A 38 -11.87 -13.88 -3.59
C ALA A 38 -10.89 -13.53 -2.46
N ALA A 39 -10.07 -14.48 -1.99
CA ALA A 39 -9.01 -14.23 -1.03
C ALA A 39 -7.88 -13.38 -1.61
N SER A 40 -7.49 -13.61 -2.87
CA SER A 40 -6.46 -12.80 -3.55
C SER A 40 -6.93 -11.38 -3.86
N VAL A 41 -8.17 -11.22 -4.33
CA VAL A 41 -8.80 -9.91 -4.58
C VAL A 41 -9.11 -9.20 -3.27
N GLY A 42 -9.52 -9.94 -2.23
CA GLY A 42 -9.61 -9.47 -0.87
C GLY A 42 -8.27 -8.97 -0.34
N ASN A 43 -7.16 -9.67 -0.57
CA ASN A 43 -5.83 -9.24 -0.14
C ASN A 43 -5.28 -8.04 -0.94
N ILE A 44 -5.75 -7.85 -2.19
CA ILE A 44 -5.45 -6.67 -3.02
C ILE A 44 -6.32 -5.48 -2.61
N LEU A 45 -7.56 -5.70 -2.18
CA LEU A 45 -8.47 -4.67 -1.64
C LEU A 45 -8.19 -4.32 -0.17
N TYR A 46 -7.58 -5.25 0.58
CA TYR A 46 -6.95 -5.05 1.90
C TYR A 46 -5.48 -4.63 1.78
N ALA A 47 -5.08 -4.05 0.65
CA ALA A 47 -3.99 -3.07 0.62
C ALA A 47 -4.45 -1.83 1.41
N GLY A 48 -4.59 -2.00 2.73
CA GLY A 48 -4.95 -0.95 3.67
C GLY A 48 -3.95 0.19 3.61
N ASP A 49 -4.26 1.30 4.27
CA ASP A 49 -3.32 2.40 4.44
C ASP A 49 -1.99 1.86 4.98
N THR A 50 -1.01 1.78 4.08
CA THR A 50 0.36 1.40 4.40
C THR A 50 1.17 2.66 4.63
N PRO A 51 2.18 2.61 5.50
CA PRO A 51 3.08 3.74 5.70
C PRO A 51 3.69 4.21 4.37
N MET A 52 4.08 3.27 3.50
CA MET A 52 4.60 3.57 2.16
C MET A 52 3.62 4.38 1.30
N ARG A 53 2.31 4.05 1.32
CA ARG A 53 1.31 4.77 0.53
C ARG A 53 1.19 6.24 0.96
N THR A 54 1.28 6.52 2.27
CA THR A 54 1.33 7.89 2.79
C THR A 54 2.55 8.65 2.27
N VAL A 55 3.71 7.99 2.18
CA VAL A 55 4.93 8.60 1.61
C VAL A 55 4.81 8.85 0.10
N GLU A 56 4.15 7.95 -0.63
CA GLU A 56 3.84 8.17 -2.05
C GLU A 56 2.89 9.35 -2.25
N GLU A 57 1.87 9.48 -1.41
CA GLU A 57 0.94 10.61 -1.46
C GLU A 57 1.65 11.92 -1.08
N PHE A 58 2.51 11.91 -0.06
CA PHE A 58 3.38 13.03 0.26
C PHE A 58 4.18 13.48 -0.96
N LYS A 59 4.78 12.53 -1.70
CA LYS A 59 5.54 12.86 -2.91
C LYS A 59 4.66 13.48 -4.00
N ARG A 60 3.44 12.96 -4.21
CA ARG A 60 2.49 13.55 -5.17
C ARG A 60 2.11 14.98 -4.81
N LEU A 61 1.93 15.26 -3.53
CA LEU A 61 1.60 16.60 -3.03
C LEU A 61 2.80 17.56 -3.17
N VAL A 62 4.02 17.06 -2.94
CA VAL A 62 5.26 17.80 -3.24
C VAL A 62 5.33 18.20 -4.71
N ASP A 63 5.06 17.27 -5.63
CA ASP A 63 5.09 17.55 -7.08
C ASP A 63 4.01 18.53 -7.53
N ARG A 64 2.88 18.56 -6.82
CA ARG A 64 1.77 19.50 -7.08
C ARG A 64 1.94 20.84 -6.38
N ASN A 65 2.99 20.99 -5.56
CA ASN A 65 3.18 22.15 -4.69
C ASN A 65 1.96 22.42 -3.77
N ASP A 66 1.30 21.37 -3.30
CA ASP A 66 0.14 21.47 -2.41
C ASP A 66 0.58 21.47 -0.93
N LEU A 67 0.99 22.64 -0.46
CA LEU A 67 1.48 22.81 0.91
C LEU A 67 0.42 22.50 1.98
N VAL A 68 -0.87 22.74 1.68
CA VAL A 68 -1.97 22.44 2.62
C VAL A 68 -2.18 20.94 2.71
N GLY A 69 -2.14 20.23 1.59
CA GLY A 69 -2.16 18.77 1.56
C GLY A 69 -1.00 18.17 2.34
N LEU A 70 0.22 18.72 2.20
CA LEU A 70 1.40 18.26 2.95
C LEU A 70 1.19 18.41 4.47
N CYS A 71 0.66 19.55 4.92
CA CYS A 71 0.34 19.74 6.34
C CYS A 71 -0.72 18.75 6.86
N ARG A 72 -1.66 18.32 6.02
CA ARG A 72 -2.69 17.32 6.41
C ARG A 72 -2.14 15.92 6.60
N LEU A 73 -1.03 15.58 5.94
CA LEU A 73 -0.36 14.30 6.13
C LEU A 73 0.53 14.28 7.38
N MET A 74 0.70 15.40 8.07
CA MET A 74 1.52 15.49 9.27
C MET A 74 0.72 15.19 10.53
N ALA A 75 1.39 14.59 11.51
CA ALA A 75 0.93 14.50 12.88
C ALA A 75 1.71 15.48 13.77
N GLU A 76 1.16 15.75 14.95
CA GLU A 76 1.91 16.39 16.03
C GLU A 76 3.12 15.52 16.43
N THR A 77 4.20 16.15 16.86
CA THR A 77 5.47 15.46 17.17
C THR A 77 5.36 14.50 18.37
N ASP A 78 4.42 14.78 19.28
CA ASP A 78 4.07 13.91 20.40
C ASP A 78 3.21 12.71 19.98
N GLY A 79 2.74 12.69 18.72
CA GLY A 79 1.83 11.67 18.20
C GLY A 79 0.41 11.76 18.76
N SER A 80 0.03 12.88 19.38
CA SER A 80 -1.28 13.08 20.01
C SER A 80 -2.43 13.18 19.01
N GLY A 81 -2.14 13.46 17.73
CA GLY A 81 -3.13 13.55 16.68
C GLY A 81 -2.58 14.17 15.39
N PRO A 82 -3.46 14.41 14.39
CA PRO A 82 -3.11 15.15 13.19
C PRO A 82 -2.62 16.57 13.53
N LEU A 83 -1.74 17.11 12.70
CA LEU A 83 -1.20 18.46 12.88
C LEU A 83 -2.33 19.49 12.93
N LYS A 84 -2.34 20.32 13.98
CA LYS A 84 -3.33 21.39 14.14
C LYS A 84 -3.15 22.46 13.08
N THR A 85 -4.26 23.02 12.60
CA THR A 85 -4.25 24.08 11.58
C THR A 85 -3.49 25.33 12.03
N SER A 86 -3.50 25.63 13.34
CA SER A 86 -2.69 26.72 13.93
C SER A 86 -1.18 26.53 13.76
N SER A 87 -0.73 25.30 13.54
CA SER A 87 0.69 24.95 13.34
C SER A 87 1.09 24.95 11.87
N TYR A 88 0.15 25.13 10.93
CA TYR A 88 0.41 25.02 9.50
C TYR A 88 1.42 26.06 9.01
N GLU A 89 1.32 27.31 9.48
CA GLU A 89 2.23 28.39 9.05
C GLU A 89 3.70 28.04 9.33
N GLN A 90 3.99 27.41 10.46
CA GLN A 90 5.36 27.02 10.83
C GLN A 90 5.89 25.89 9.94
N VAL A 91 5.05 24.92 9.60
CA VAL A 91 5.46 23.75 8.81
C VAL A 91 5.48 24.07 7.31
N GLN A 92 4.60 24.95 6.83
CA GLN A 92 4.54 25.37 5.42
C GLN A 92 5.85 25.99 4.92
N LEU A 93 6.55 26.76 5.75
CA LEU A 93 7.86 27.33 5.40
C LEU A 93 8.90 26.23 5.13
N SER A 94 8.92 25.19 5.95
CA SER A 94 9.79 24.03 5.76
C SER A 94 9.43 23.23 4.51
N PHE A 95 8.13 23.08 4.23
CA PHE A 95 7.67 22.40 3.00
C PHE A 95 7.98 23.18 1.73
N GLY A 96 7.95 24.52 1.75
CA GLY A 96 8.34 25.34 0.59
C GLY A 96 9.77 25.00 0.12
N ASN A 97 10.70 24.86 1.06
CA ASN A 97 12.07 24.45 0.75
C ASN A 97 12.14 23.02 0.24
N LEU A 98 11.39 22.09 0.84
CA LEU A 98 11.33 20.69 0.38
C LEU A 98 10.76 20.57 -1.04
N VAL A 99 9.72 21.33 -1.38
CA VAL A 99 9.16 21.35 -2.74
C VAL A 99 10.17 21.87 -3.75
N GLN A 100 10.93 22.91 -3.41
CA GLN A 100 11.99 23.40 -4.31
C GLN A 100 13.12 22.37 -4.49
N MET A 101 13.49 21.65 -3.44
CA MET A 101 14.56 20.65 -3.51
C MET A 101 14.14 19.34 -4.19
N TRP A 102 12.91 18.90 -3.98
CA TRP A 102 12.44 17.56 -4.37
C TRP A 102 11.40 17.54 -5.50
N GLY A 103 10.82 18.68 -5.84
CA GLY A 103 9.86 18.81 -6.93
C GLY A 103 10.45 18.29 -8.24
N GLY A 104 9.75 17.36 -8.88
CA GLY A 104 10.20 16.74 -10.14
C GLY A 104 11.29 15.67 -10.00
N ASN A 105 11.81 15.40 -8.80
CA ASN A 105 12.68 14.24 -8.56
C ASN A 105 11.84 12.96 -8.35
N SER A 106 12.42 11.79 -8.54
CA SER A 106 11.73 10.52 -8.22
C SER A 106 12.18 9.99 -6.86
N PHE A 107 11.24 9.42 -6.09
CA PHE A 107 11.56 8.68 -4.88
C PHE A 107 11.61 7.19 -5.21
N SER A 108 12.72 6.54 -4.92
CA SER A 108 12.83 5.08 -4.97
C SER A 108 12.78 4.52 -3.57
N TYR A 109 11.90 3.54 -3.33
CA TYR A 109 11.81 2.83 -2.07
C TYR A 109 13.14 2.13 -1.72
N VAL A 110 13.56 2.23 -0.46
CA VAL A 110 14.75 1.53 0.07
C VAL A 110 14.33 0.48 1.10
N SER A 111 13.57 0.87 2.12
CA SER A 111 13.10 -0.07 3.16
C SER A 111 11.94 0.49 3.97
N GLU A 112 11.15 -0.38 4.58
CA GLU A 112 10.08 -0.09 5.53
C GLU A 112 10.30 -0.96 6.76
N ARG A 113 10.17 -0.37 7.95
CA ARG A 113 10.29 -1.08 9.23
C ARG A 113 9.18 -0.61 10.16
N PHE A 114 8.46 -1.56 10.74
CA PHE A 114 7.53 -1.27 11.83
C PHE A 114 8.31 -1.17 13.15
N GLY A 115 7.85 -0.31 14.05
CA GLY A 115 8.46 -0.13 15.37
C GLY A 115 8.45 -1.44 16.15
N SER A 116 9.62 -1.84 16.67
CA SER A 116 9.73 -3.05 17.51
C SER A 116 8.87 -2.87 18.77
N GLY A 117 7.74 -3.58 18.82
CA GLY A 117 6.78 -3.50 19.93
C GLY A 117 5.73 -2.39 19.81
N ASN A 118 5.75 -1.56 18.77
CA ASN A 118 4.69 -0.59 18.50
C ASN A 118 4.26 -0.66 17.02
N PRO A 119 3.21 -1.44 16.67
CA PRO A 119 2.72 -1.55 15.30
C PRO A 119 2.07 -0.26 14.79
N GLN A 120 1.84 0.72 15.66
CA GLN A 120 1.36 2.05 15.28
C GLN A 120 2.51 2.98 14.89
N ARG A 121 3.78 2.56 14.96
CA ARG A 121 4.89 3.34 14.43
C ARG A 121 5.57 2.61 13.28
N ALA A 122 5.94 3.36 12.26
CA ALA A 122 6.66 2.83 11.11
C ALA A 122 7.75 3.82 10.68
N THR A 123 8.74 3.28 9.99
CA THR A 123 9.82 4.05 9.38
C THR A 123 9.95 3.62 7.94
N VAL A 124 9.85 4.58 7.01
CA VAL A 124 10.01 4.36 5.58
C VAL A 124 11.25 5.12 5.13
N ILE A 125 12.18 4.43 4.47
CA ILE A 125 13.38 5.03 3.89
C ILE A 125 13.21 5.02 2.38
N THR A 126 13.38 6.18 1.77
CA THR A 126 13.38 6.38 0.32
C THR A 126 14.68 7.03 -0.12
N ARG A 127 15.00 6.94 -1.40
CA ARG A 127 16.16 7.59 -2.02
C ARG A 127 15.71 8.53 -3.12
N VAL A 128 16.23 9.76 -3.13
CA VAL A 128 15.92 10.79 -4.13
C VAL A 128 16.89 10.67 -5.30
N SER A 129 16.38 10.51 -6.51
CA SER A 129 17.19 10.16 -7.70
C SER A 129 18.28 11.17 -8.07
N ARG A 130 18.01 12.47 -7.94
CA ARG A 130 18.94 13.53 -8.40
C ARG A 130 20.17 13.71 -7.52
N HIS A 131 20.10 13.31 -6.26
CA HIS A 131 21.14 13.59 -5.27
C HIS A 131 21.67 12.35 -4.54
N GLY A 132 21.09 11.16 -4.78
CA GLY A 132 21.44 9.95 -4.02
C GLY A 132 21.15 10.06 -2.52
N GLN A 133 20.46 11.13 -2.10
CA GLN A 133 20.08 11.41 -0.72
C GLN A 133 19.06 10.38 -0.26
N GLU A 134 19.27 9.86 0.94
CA GLU A 134 18.30 9.00 1.61
C GLU A 134 17.45 9.85 2.53
N VAL A 135 16.13 9.65 2.45
CA VAL A 135 15.14 10.36 3.26
C VAL A 135 14.39 9.33 4.07
N LYS A 136 14.39 9.52 5.37
CA LYS A 136 13.69 8.67 6.32
C LYS A 136 12.46 9.41 6.82
N PHE A 137 11.32 8.78 6.61
CA PHE A 137 10.03 9.20 7.12
C PHE A 137 9.71 8.37 8.36
N THR A 138 9.43 9.05 9.46
CA THR A 138 8.87 8.42 10.66
C THR A 138 7.37 8.66 10.64
N LEU A 139 6.59 7.58 10.68
CA LEU A 139 5.14 7.62 10.62
C LEU A 139 4.53 7.05 11.89
N THR A 140 3.36 7.59 12.23
CA THR A 140 2.51 7.07 13.30
C THR A 140 1.11 6.80 12.75
N LYS A 141 0.49 5.73 13.24
CA LYS A 141 -0.88 5.37 12.93
C LYS A 141 -1.79 6.01 13.97
N ILE A 142 -2.69 6.87 13.52
CA ILE A 142 -3.73 7.48 14.35
C ILE A 142 -5.05 6.98 13.80
N GLU A 143 -5.81 6.28 14.65
CA GLU A 143 -7.02 5.57 14.23
C GLU A 143 -6.74 4.57 13.09
N SER A 144 -7.31 4.78 11.90
CA SER A 144 -7.10 3.95 10.71
C SER A 144 -5.95 4.42 9.83
N ASP A 145 -5.48 5.66 9.99
CA ASP A 145 -4.68 6.35 8.98
C ASP A 145 -3.23 6.58 9.45
N TRP A 146 -2.31 6.67 8.49
CA TRP A 146 -0.90 6.94 8.76
C TRP A 146 -0.56 8.39 8.51
N PHE A 147 0.14 8.98 9.47
CA PHE A 147 0.61 10.36 9.44
C PHE A 147 2.12 10.42 9.61
N ILE A 148 2.75 11.38 8.97
CA ILE A 148 4.18 11.64 9.07
C ILE A 148 4.43 12.48 10.33
N VAL A 149 5.28 11.98 11.21
CA VAL A 149 5.68 12.68 12.44
C VAL A 149 6.98 13.45 12.19
N ASP A 150 7.90 12.85 11.44
CA ASP A 150 9.24 13.40 11.24
C ASP A 150 9.82 12.99 9.88
N ILE A 151 10.71 13.83 9.35
CA ILE A 151 11.40 13.65 8.08
C ILE A 151 12.88 13.98 8.27
N GLU A 152 13.73 12.96 8.20
CA GLU A 152 15.18 13.08 8.31
C GLU A 152 15.84 12.92 6.94
N ILE A 153 16.76 13.82 6.59
CA ILE A 153 17.51 13.81 5.32
C ILE A 153 18.97 13.44 5.61
N PHE A 154 19.45 12.35 5.01
CA PHE A 154 20.83 11.92 5.12
C PHE A 154 21.63 12.38 3.90
N PHE A 155 22.64 13.21 4.15
CA PHE A 155 23.66 13.58 3.18
C PHE A 155 24.82 12.57 3.27
N LYS A 156 25.16 11.93 2.16
CA LYS A 156 26.39 11.14 2.03
C LYS A 156 27.54 12.01 1.56
#